data_AF-A0A7C3QTT6-F1
#
_entry.id   AF-A0A7C3QTT6-F1
#
_cell.length_a   1.000
_cell.length_b   1.000
_cell.length_c   1.000
_cell.angle_alpha   90.00
_cell.angle_beta   90.00
_cell.angle_gamma   90.00
#
_symmetry.space_group_name_H-M   'P 1'
#
loop_
_entity.id
_entity.type
_entity.pdbx_description
1 polymer ?
#
loop_
_entity_poly.entity_id
_entity_poly.type
_entity_poly.pdbx_seq_one_letter_code
_entity_poly.pdbx_strand_id
1 'polypeptide(L)'
;MPELRKDPVTGRWVIIATDRAMRPADFIRESVEPKGGRICPFCPGNEQKTPPEILAYRPEGGARNQPGWTLRVIPNKFPVLRVEGELSRHGEGLYDKMNGVGAHEVVIESPEHSATLSQLSETQIEQALWAFRDRILDLKKDIRLNYILIFKNHGESAGSNLEHCHSQLIALPVVPKRVREELDGAKRYFDFKERCIFCD
;
A
#
# COMPACT_ATOMS: atom_id res chain seq x y z
N MET A 1 -3.49 -15.37 32.80
CA MET A 1 -3.24 -14.04 33.39
C MET A 1 -2.88 -13.08 32.28
N PRO A 2 -3.42 -11.85 32.26
CA PRO A 2 -3.01 -10.85 31.28
C PRO A 2 -1.57 -10.39 31.54
N GLU A 3 -0.84 -10.08 30.48
CA GLU A 3 0.52 -9.55 30.53
C GLU A 3 0.68 -8.32 29.64
N LEU A 4 1.66 -7.48 29.95
CA LEU A 4 2.07 -6.34 29.13
C LEU A 4 3.40 -6.68 28.47
N ARG A 5 3.45 -6.69 27.14
CA ARG A 5 4.69 -6.86 26.37
C ARG A 5 5.03 -5.59 25.62
N LYS A 6 6.30 -5.22 25.59
CA LYS A 6 6.78 -4.04 24.87
C LYS A 6 7.38 -4.47 23.53
N ASP A 7 6.92 -3.86 22.45
CA ASP A 7 7.55 -4.03 21.14
C ASP A 7 8.90 -3.31 21.13
N PRO A 8 10.03 -4.01 20.87
CA PRO A 8 11.34 -3.39 20.90
C PRO A 8 11.56 -2.42 19.71
N VAL A 9 10.79 -2.56 18.63
CA VAL A 9 10.92 -1.70 17.43
C VAL A 9 10.23 -0.35 17.65
N THR A 10 8.95 -0.33 18.00
CA THR A 10 8.20 0.94 18.20
C THR A 10 8.25 1.44 19.64
N GLY A 11 8.65 0.60 20.59
CA GLY A 11 8.65 0.92 22.02
C GLY A 11 7.26 0.94 22.65
N ARG A 12 6.22 0.49 21.95
CA ARG A 12 4.83 0.49 22.41
C ARG A 12 4.55 -0.70 23.31
N TRP A 13 3.73 -0.48 24.35
CA TRP A 13 3.23 -1.55 25.21
C TRP A 13 1.92 -2.12 24.65
N VAL A 14 1.81 -3.44 24.64
CA VAL A 14 0.66 -4.21 24.16
C VAL A 14 0.15 -5.07 25.31
N ILE A 15 -1.16 -5.02 25.55
CA ILE A 15 -1.84 -5.89 26.52
C ILE A 15 -2.17 -7.21 25.82
N ILE A 16 -1.70 -8.32 26.39
CA ILE A 16 -2.04 -9.67 25.96
C ILE A 16 -2.95 -10.27 27.02
N ALA A 17 -4.20 -10.58 26.64
CA ALA A 17 -5.21 -11.16 27.51
C ALA A 17 -5.88 -12.35 26.80
N THR A 18 -5.27 -13.53 26.89
CA THR A 18 -5.69 -14.77 26.20
C THR A 18 -7.14 -15.15 26.48
N ASP A 19 -7.60 -14.95 27.70
CA ASP A 19 -8.93 -15.36 28.18
C ASP A 19 -10.06 -14.56 27.51
N ARG A 20 -9.76 -13.42 26.85
CA ARG A 20 -10.76 -12.67 26.07
C ARG A 20 -11.25 -13.42 24.84
N ALA A 21 -10.44 -14.32 24.26
CA ALA A 21 -10.83 -15.12 23.11
C ALA A 21 -11.86 -16.21 23.45
N MET A 22 -12.00 -16.57 24.74
CA MET A 22 -12.95 -17.56 25.25
C MET A 22 -14.36 -16.99 25.46
N ARG A 23 -14.57 -15.68 25.26
CA ARG A 23 -15.92 -15.12 25.26
C ARG A 23 -16.70 -15.69 24.08
N PRO A 24 -17.95 -16.15 24.28
CA PRO A 24 -18.80 -16.59 23.18
C PRO A 24 -18.78 -15.57 22.05
N ALA A 25 -18.51 -16.04 20.83
CA ALA A 25 -18.36 -15.19 19.68
C ALA A 25 -19.73 -14.66 19.24
N ASP A 26 -20.16 -13.53 19.78
CA ASP A 26 -21.21 -12.70 19.18
C ASP A 26 -20.77 -12.12 17.81
N PHE A 27 -19.52 -12.37 17.40
CA PHE A 27 -18.89 -11.88 16.18
C PHE A 27 -18.41 -13.04 15.31
N ILE A 28 -19.32 -13.91 14.87
CA ILE A 28 -19.07 -14.73 13.69
C ILE A 28 -18.96 -13.76 12.52
N ARG A 29 -17.75 -13.57 11.99
CA ARG A 29 -17.58 -12.83 10.74
C ARG A 29 -18.07 -13.73 9.61
N GLU A 30 -19.22 -13.41 9.06
CA GLU A 30 -19.68 -14.02 7.82
C GLU A 30 -18.64 -13.79 6.73
N SER A 31 -18.31 -14.85 5.99
CA SER A 31 -17.53 -14.74 4.78
C SER A 31 -18.32 -13.93 3.76
N VAL A 32 -17.86 -12.72 3.45
CA VAL A 32 -18.44 -11.92 2.38
C VAL A 32 -18.03 -12.56 1.06
N GLU A 33 -18.98 -13.21 0.38
CA GLU A 33 -18.76 -13.68 -0.97
C GLU A 33 -18.62 -12.51 -1.94
N PRO A 34 -17.77 -12.64 -2.99
CA PRO A 34 -17.63 -11.60 -4.02
C PRO A 34 -19.00 -11.31 -4.64
N LYS A 35 -19.40 -10.04 -4.65
CA LYS A 35 -20.62 -9.57 -5.33
C LYS A 35 -20.32 -9.49 -6.82
N GLY A 36 -20.30 -10.64 -7.48
CA GLY A 36 -20.27 -10.73 -8.94
C GLY A 36 -21.41 -9.89 -9.53
N GLY A 37 -21.09 -8.93 -10.42
CA GLY A 37 -22.13 -8.18 -11.13
C GLY A 37 -21.83 -6.72 -11.48
N ARG A 38 -20.69 -6.15 -11.09
CA ARG A 38 -20.29 -4.79 -11.52
C ARG A 38 -19.19 -4.86 -12.56
N ILE A 39 -19.30 -4.02 -13.60
CA ILE A 39 -18.23 -3.89 -14.59
C ILE A 39 -17.00 -3.30 -13.89
N CYS A 40 -15.97 -4.13 -13.71
CA CYS A 40 -14.73 -3.71 -13.06
C CYS A 40 -13.86 -2.88 -14.03
N PRO A 41 -13.41 -1.68 -13.64
CA PRO A 41 -12.51 -0.87 -14.48
C PRO A 41 -11.10 -1.45 -14.60
N PHE A 42 -10.72 -2.40 -13.74
CA PHE A 42 -9.39 -3.02 -13.74
C PHE A 42 -9.31 -4.28 -14.60
N CYS A 43 -10.44 -4.84 -15.04
CA CYS A 43 -10.44 -5.94 -16.01
C CYS A 43 -9.86 -5.49 -17.36
N PRO A 44 -9.14 -6.38 -18.07
CA PRO A 44 -8.76 -6.17 -19.46
C PRO A 44 -9.97 -5.80 -20.34
N GLY A 45 -9.76 -4.90 -21.29
CA GLY A 45 -10.82 -4.35 -22.15
C GLY A 45 -11.54 -3.13 -21.56
N ASN A 46 -11.31 -2.82 -20.28
CA ASN A 46 -11.85 -1.63 -19.62
C ASN A 46 -10.78 -0.55 -19.35
N GLU A 47 -9.63 -0.58 -20.05
CA GLU A 47 -8.52 0.37 -19.87
C GLU A 47 -8.97 1.84 -19.94
N GLN A 48 -9.91 2.15 -20.82
CA GLN A 48 -10.49 3.50 -20.99
C GLN A 48 -11.28 4.00 -19.77
N LYS A 49 -11.61 3.12 -18.81
CA LYS A 49 -12.30 3.49 -17.57
C LYS A 49 -11.33 3.88 -16.45
N THR A 50 -10.03 3.68 -16.67
CA THR A 50 -8.96 4.09 -15.75
C THR A 50 -8.16 5.27 -16.32
N PRO A 51 -7.47 6.06 -15.48
CA PRO A 51 -6.49 7.02 -15.99
C PRO A 51 -5.38 6.30 -16.78
N PRO A 52 -4.66 7.01 -17.67
CA PRO A 52 -3.62 6.40 -18.49
C PRO A 52 -2.56 5.70 -17.65
N GLU A 53 -2.14 4.52 -18.09
CA GLU A 53 -1.13 3.73 -17.40
C GLU A 53 0.22 4.47 -17.31
N ILE A 54 0.87 4.36 -16.16
CA ILE A 54 2.23 4.86 -15.93
C ILE A 54 3.24 3.77 -16.32
N LEU A 55 2.92 2.53 -15.97
CA LEU A 55 3.73 1.34 -16.24
C LEU A 55 2.78 0.19 -16.59
N ALA A 56 3.18 -0.68 -17.50
CA ALA A 56 2.47 -1.92 -17.77
C ALA A 56 3.46 -2.97 -18.29
N TYR A 57 3.33 -4.19 -17.80
CA TYR A 57 4.10 -5.33 -18.29
C TYR A 57 3.28 -6.08 -19.32
N ARG A 58 3.82 -6.20 -20.54
CA ARG A 58 3.21 -6.88 -21.68
C ARG A 58 4.23 -7.80 -22.34
N PRO A 59 4.29 -9.10 -21.97
CA PRO A 59 5.26 -10.04 -22.53
C PRO A 59 5.20 -10.15 -24.06
N GLU A 60 4.00 -10.09 -24.64
CA GLU A 60 3.77 -10.18 -26.09
C GLU A 60 3.81 -8.80 -26.80
N GLY A 61 4.18 -7.74 -26.07
CA GLY A 61 4.09 -6.37 -26.57
C GLY A 61 2.66 -5.83 -26.63
N GLY A 62 2.45 -4.76 -27.38
CA GLY A 62 1.15 -4.11 -27.53
C GLY A 62 1.17 -2.61 -27.25
N ALA A 63 0.07 -1.94 -27.59
CA ALA A 63 -0.04 -0.50 -27.41
C ALA A 63 -0.39 -0.12 -25.97
N ARG A 64 0.01 1.08 -25.56
CA ARG A 64 -0.30 1.66 -24.25
C ARG A 64 -1.82 1.80 -24.07
N ASN A 65 -2.30 1.54 -22.86
CA ASN A 65 -3.74 1.58 -22.50
C ASN A 65 -4.60 0.61 -23.34
N GLN A 66 -4.01 -0.50 -23.78
CA GLN A 66 -4.73 -1.61 -24.41
C GLN A 66 -4.58 -2.90 -23.59
N PRO A 67 -5.44 -3.91 -23.82
CA PRO A 67 -5.30 -5.26 -23.24
C PRO A 67 -3.96 -5.94 -23.55
N GLY A 68 -3.74 -7.13 -22.99
CA GLY A 68 -2.50 -7.91 -23.19
C GLY A 68 -1.42 -7.67 -22.12
N TRP A 69 -1.77 -6.95 -21.05
CA TRP A 69 -0.90 -6.76 -19.89
C TRP A 69 -1.09 -7.87 -18.86
N THR A 70 0.00 -8.22 -18.17
CA THR A 70 -0.01 -9.11 -16.99
C THR A 70 -0.08 -8.32 -15.69
N LEU A 71 0.47 -7.10 -15.70
CA LEU A 71 0.40 -6.13 -14.61
C LEU A 71 0.27 -4.71 -15.18
N ARG A 72 -0.49 -3.86 -14.50
CA ARG A 72 -0.66 -2.44 -14.89
C ARG A 72 -0.60 -1.52 -13.68
N VAL A 73 0.16 -0.44 -13.77
CA VAL A 73 0.18 0.66 -12.78
C VAL A 73 -0.49 1.89 -13.39
N ILE A 74 -1.44 2.45 -12.65
CA ILE A 74 -2.20 3.64 -13.04
C ILE A 74 -2.17 4.68 -11.91
N PRO A 75 -2.33 5.98 -12.20
CA PRO A 75 -2.69 6.95 -11.18
C PRO A 75 -4.04 6.57 -10.56
N ASN A 76 -4.18 6.77 -9.25
CA ASN A 76 -5.48 6.63 -8.62
C ASN A 76 -6.41 7.74 -9.14
N LYS A 77 -7.61 7.37 -9.61
CA LYS A 77 -8.61 8.32 -10.15
C LYS A 77 -9.10 9.33 -9.10
N PHE A 78 -9.08 8.93 -7.82
CA PHE A 78 -9.46 9.77 -6.68
C PHE A 78 -8.27 9.84 -5.71
N PRO A 79 -7.20 10.55 -6.09
CA PRO A 79 -5.96 10.48 -5.35
C PRO A 79 -6.04 11.30 -4.06
N VAL A 80 -5.39 10.83 -2.99
CA VAL A 80 -5.33 11.56 -1.71
C VAL A 80 -4.30 12.70 -1.75
N LEU A 81 -3.35 12.63 -2.68
CA LEU A 81 -2.29 13.60 -2.94
C LEU A 81 -2.10 13.76 -4.44
N ARG A 82 -1.67 14.94 -4.89
CA ARG A 82 -1.47 15.25 -6.32
C ARG A 82 -0.01 15.52 -6.60
N VAL A 83 0.47 15.07 -7.76
CA VAL A 83 1.88 15.22 -8.13
C VAL A 83 2.16 16.66 -8.56
N GLU A 84 1.14 17.34 -9.07
CA GLU A 84 1.19 18.72 -9.54
C GLU A 84 1.21 19.75 -8.40
N GLY A 85 1.87 20.88 -8.66
CA GLY A 85 1.98 22.01 -7.74
C GLY A 85 3.29 22.00 -6.95
N GLU A 86 3.63 23.11 -6.33
CA GLU A 86 4.85 23.28 -5.53
C GLU A 86 4.61 23.00 -4.06
N LEU A 87 5.61 22.43 -3.36
CA LEU A 87 5.48 22.18 -1.93
C LEU A 87 5.47 23.50 -1.15
N SER A 88 4.35 23.81 -0.49
CA SER A 88 4.13 25.08 0.21
C SER A 88 3.91 24.86 1.71
N ARG A 89 5.00 24.70 2.45
CA ARG A 89 4.96 24.58 3.92
C ARG A 89 4.98 25.94 4.60
N HIS A 90 4.03 26.20 5.48
CA HIS A 90 3.94 27.43 6.27
C HIS A 90 3.30 27.18 7.64
N GLY A 91 3.57 28.06 8.60
CA GLY A 91 2.92 28.05 9.90
C GLY A 91 1.58 28.78 9.85
N GLU A 92 0.59 28.25 10.55
CA GLU A 92 -0.72 28.86 10.78
C GLU A 92 -1.01 28.78 12.29
N GLY A 93 -0.53 29.78 13.04
CA GLY A 93 -0.59 29.79 14.50
C GLY A 93 0.24 28.66 15.12
N LEU A 94 -0.42 27.76 15.85
CA LEU A 94 0.18 26.57 16.46
C LEU A 94 0.39 25.41 15.46
N TYR A 95 -0.16 25.52 14.24
CA TYR A 95 -0.19 24.44 13.28
C TYR A 95 0.85 24.62 12.17
N ASP A 96 1.47 23.52 11.76
CA ASP A 96 2.19 23.44 10.49
C ASP A 96 1.22 23.00 9.39
N LYS A 97 1.17 23.75 8.29
CA LYS A 97 0.32 23.46 7.13
C LYS A 97 1.16 23.28 5.87
N MET A 98 0.73 22.36 5.02
CA MET A 98 1.27 22.15 3.68
C MET A 98 0.18 21.72 2.71
N ASN A 99 0.36 21.98 1.43
CA ASN A 99 -0.51 21.45 0.39
C ASN A 99 -0.25 19.95 0.15
N GLY A 100 -1.23 19.28 -0.45
CA GLY A 100 -1.22 17.83 -0.67
C GLY A 100 -0.38 17.40 -1.88
N VAL A 101 0.89 17.78 -1.93
CA VAL A 101 1.85 17.29 -2.95
C VAL A 101 2.23 15.85 -2.62
N GLY A 102 2.14 14.95 -3.60
CA GLY A 102 2.47 13.53 -3.45
C GLY A 102 1.98 12.70 -4.63
N ALA A 103 2.17 11.39 -4.57
CA ALA A 103 1.65 10.48 -5.59
C ALA A 103 0.68 9.50 -4.96
N HIS A 104 -0.38 9.14 -5.68
CA HIS A 104 -1.27 8.03 -5.32
C HIS A 104 -1.50 7.17 -6.55
N GLU A 105 -0.99 5.95 -6.52
CA GLU A 105 -1.01 5.01 -7.64
C GLU A 105 -1.69 3.70 -7.24
N VAL A 106 -2.27 3.02 -8.22
CA VAL A 106 -2.87 1.69 -8.09
C VAL A 106 -2.07 0.73 -8.95
N VAL A 107 -1.64 -0.39 -8.37
CA VAL A 107 -0.96 -1.49 -9.04
C VAL A 107 -1.95 -2.63 -9.19
N ILE A 108 -2.43 -2.86 -10.42
CA ILE A 108 -3.33 -3.95 -10.78
C ILE A 108 -2.47 -5.19 -11.06
N GLU A 109 -2.58 -6.19 -10.19
CA GLU A 109 -1.61 -7.30 -10.09
C GLU A 109 -1.89 -8.48 -11.03
N SER A 110 -3.08 -8.52 -11.63
CA SER A 110 -3.50 -9.60 -12.53
C SER A 110 -4.57 -9.11 -13.50
N PRO A 111 -4.63 -9.64 -14.74
CA PRO A 111 -5.78 -9.45 -15.63
C PRO A 111 -7.03 -10.21 -15.16
N GLU A 112 -6.86 -11.28 -14.37
CA GLU A 112 -7.96 -12.09 -13.86
C GLU A 112 -8.69 -11.38 -12.72
N HIS A 113 -10.01 -11.24 -12.85
CA HIS A 113 -10.84 -10.49 -11.91
C HIS A 113 -10.93 -11.16 -10.54
N SER A 114 -11.11 -12.47 -10.56
CA SER A 114 -11.38 -13.29 -9.37
C SER A 114 -10.11 -13.68 -8.63
N ALA A 115 -8.93 -13.40 -9.19
CA ALA A 115 -7.67 -13.75 -8.59
C ALA A 115 -7.46 -12.99 -7.28
N THR A 116 -6.96 -13.70 -6.28
CA THR A 116 -6.46 -13.14 -5.03
C THR A 116 -4.94 -13.22 -5.00
N LEU A 117 -4.28 -12.44 -4.14
CA LEU A 117 -2.82 -12.46 -4.02
C LEU A 117 -2.28 -13.87 -3.75
N SER A 118 -2.98 -14.66 -2.94
CA SER A 118 -2.62 -16.05 -2.63
C SER A 118 -2.78 -17.04 -3.78
N GLN A 119 -3.49 -16.67 -4.85
CA GLN A 119 -3.68 -17.48 -6.05
C GLN A 119 -2.79 -17.05 -7.21
N LEU A 120 -2.04 -15.96 -7.06
CA LEU A 120 -1.09 -15.51 -8.08
C LEU A 120 0.09 -16.49 -8.15
N SER A 121 0.56 -16.74 -9.37
CA SER A 121 1.81 -17.47 -9.58
C SER A 121 3.01 -16.69 -9.03
N GLU A 122 4.11 -17.39 -8.74
CA GLU A 122 5.36 -16.78 -8.30
C GLU A 122 5.82 -15.67 -9.27
N THR A 123 5.72 -15.91 -10.58
CA THR A 123 6.06 -14.91 -11.61
C THR A 123 5.18 -13.66 -11.54
N GLN A 124 3.89 -13.78 -11.25
CA GLN A 124 3.00 -12.61 -11.09
C GLN A 124 3.34 -11.83 -9.81
N ILE A 125 3.65 -12.52 -8.72
CA ILE A 125 4.11 -11.89 -7.47
C ILE A 125 5.45 -11.17 -7.72
N GLU A 126 6.38 -11.81 -8.41
CA GLU A 126 7.66 -11.23 -8.79
C GLU A 126 7.46 -9.95 -9.62
N GLN A 127 6.57 -9.99 -10.62
CA GLN A 127 6.19 -8.82 -11.40
C GLN A 127 5.63 -7.69 -10.52
N ALA A 128 4.78 -7.99 -9.53
CA ALA A 128 4.29 -6.98 -8.61
C ALA A 128 5.43 -6.32 -7.80
N LEU A 129 6.38 -7.12 -7.31
CA LEU A 129 7.55 -6.62 -6.59
C LEU A 129 8.47 -5.78 -7.49
N TRP A 130 8.68 -6.19 -8.74
CA TRP A 130 9.42 -5.39 -9.73
C TRP A 130 8.73 -4.07 -10.02
N ALA A 131 7.41 -4.09 -10.20
CA ALA A 131 6.63 -2.88 -10.42
C ALA A 131 6.73 -1.93 -9.23
N PHE A 132 6.66 -2.44 -7.99
CA PHE A 132 6.89 -1.65 -6.78
C PHE A 132 8.27 -0.99 -6.79
N ARG A 133 9.33 -1.75 -7.09
CA ARG A 133 10.69 -1.22 -7.20
C ARG A 133 10.77 -0.11 -8.25
N ASP A 134 10.25 -0.36 -9.44
CA ASP A 134 10.32 0.59 -10.56
C ASP A 134 9.58 1.89 -10.24
N ARG A 135 8.39 1.79 -9.62
CA ARG A 135 7.67 2.98 -9.15
C ARG A 135 8.39 3.71 -8.03
N ILE A 136 8.99 3.01 -7.06
CA ILE A 136 9.81 3.64 -6.02
C ILE A 136 10.98 4.41 -6.64
N LEU A 137 11.72 3.80 -7.55
CA LEU A 137 12.88 4.42 -8.19
C LEU A 137 12.50 5.63 -9.02
N ASP A 138 11.35 5.59 -9.68
CA ASP A 138 10.83 6.71 -10.46
C ASP A 138 10.38 7.87 -9.56
N LEU A 139 9.56 7.59 -8.55
CA LEU A 139 9.05 8.60 -7.62
C LEU A 139 10.15 9.21 -6.75
N LYS A 140 11.21 8.46 -6.42
CA LYS A 140 12.37 8.96 -5.68
C LYS A 140 13.12 10.09 -6.42
N LYS A 141 12.94 10.22 -7.74
CA LYS A 141 13.53 11.34 -8.51
C LYS A 141 12.93 12.69 -8.10
N ASP A 142 11.72 12.70 -7.54
CA ASP A 142 11.11 13.90 -6.98
C ASP A 142 11.59 14.11 -5.53
N ILE A 143 12.50 15.08 -5.35
CA ILE A 143 13.11 15.42 -4.07
C ILE A 143 12.12 15.92 -3.00
N ARG A 144 10.89 16.25 -3.41
CA ARG A 144 9.83 16.69 -2.47
C ARG A 144 9.25 15.52 -1.70
N LEU A 145 9.40 14.29 -2.20
CA LEU A 145 8.86 13.07 -1.62
C LEU A 145 9.88 12.46 -0.65
N ASN A 146 9.46 12.25 0.59
CA ASN A 146 10.30 11.76 1.68
C ASN A 146 10.02 10.31 2.06
N TYR A 147 8.84 9.78 1.71
CA TYR A 147 8.47 8.41 2.04
C TYR A 147 7.48 7.83 1.02
N ILE A 148 7.60 6.54 0.73
CA ILE A 148 6.68 5.81 -0.16
C ILE A 148 6.09 4.65 0.63
N LEU A 149 4.77 4.65 0.78
CA LEU A 149 3.99 3.61 1.42
C LEU A 149 3.37 2.72 0.35
N ILE A 150 3.73 1.44 0.34
CA ILE A 150 3.04 0.42 -0.46
C ILE A 150 2.18 -0.41 0.49
N PHE A 151 0.92 -0.61 0.13
CA PHE A 151 -0.03 -1.36 0.95
C PHE A 151 -1.08 -2.05 0.08
N LYS A 152 -1.72 -3.06 0.67
CA LYS A 152 -2.80 -3.82 0.05
C LYS A 152 -3.94 -3.97 1.03
N ASN A 153 -5.14 -3.64 0.58
CA ASN A 153 -6.38 -3.93 1.30
C ASN A 153 -7.07 -5.10 0.58
N HIS A 154 -7.45 -6.14 1.33
CA HIS A 154 -8.15 -7.30 0.77
C HIS A 154 -9.40 -7.61 1.59
N GLY A 155 -10.55 -7.67 0.90
CA GLY A 155 -11.86 -7.83 1.51
C GLY A 155 -12.51 -6.52 1.97
N GLU A 156 -13.83 -6.53 2.03
CA GLU A 156 -14.66 -5.36 2.42
C GLU A 156 -14.31 -4.87 3.83
N SER A 157 -14.09 -5.80 4.77
CA SER A 157 -13.72 -5.47 6.16
C SER A 157 -12.36 -4.78 6.31
N ALA A 158 -11.47 -4.91 5.31
CA ALA A 158 -10.19 -4.21 5.25
C ALA A 158 -10.27 -2.87 4.50
N GLY A 159 -11.47 -2.43 4.13
CA GLY A 159 -11.71 -1.18 3.40
C GLY A 159 -11.45 -1.27 1.90
N SER A 160 -11.46 -2.47 1.30
CA SER A 160 -11.43 -2.60 -0.16
C SER A 160 -12.85 -2.53 -0.75
N ASN A 161 -13.07 -1.54 -1.62
CA ASN A 161 -14.32 -1.39 -2.38
C ASN A 161 -14.28 -2.06 -3.76
N LEU A 162 -13.11 -2.56 -4.17
CA LEU A 162 -12.89 -3.25 -5.45
C LEU A 162 -12.36 -4.65 -5.18
N GLU A 163 -13.00 -5.64 -5.79
CA GLU A 163 -12.68 -7.06 -5.61
C GLU A 163 -11.40 -7.47 -6.36
N HIS A 164 -11.15 -6.81 -7.49
CA HIS A 164 -10.02 -7.09 -8.36
C HIS A 164 -8.69 -6.97 -7.61
N CYS A 165 -7.78 -7.93 -7.80
CA CYS A 165 -6.49 -7.94 -7.12
C CYS A 165 -5.64 -6.70 -7.44
N HIS A 166 -5.46 -5.83 -6.44
CA HIS A 166 -4.61 -4.65 -6.59
C HIS A 166 -3.92 -4.29 -5.29
N SER A 167 -2.80 -3.60 -5.40
CA SER A 167 -2.12 -2.88 -4.32
C SER A 167 -2.16 -1.39 -4.62
N GLN A 168 -1.82 -0.58 -3.63
CA GLN A 168 -1.74 0.86 -3.74
C GLN A 168 -0.38 1.36 -3.27
N LEU A 169 0.04 2.46 -3.85
CA LEU A 169 1.26 3.17 -3.50
C LEU A 169 0.91 4.63 -3.23
N ILE A 170 1.31 5.13 -2.07
CA ILE A 170 1.20 6.55 -1.72
C ILE A 170 2.60 7.10 -1.43
N ALA A 171 3.01 8.10 -2.20
CA ALA A 171 4.23 8.86 -1.93
C ALA A 171 3.91 10.16 -1.20
N LEU A 172 4.63 10.39 -0.10
CA LEU A 172 4.35 11.43 0.88
C LEU A 172 5.51 12.44 0.94
N PRO A 173 5.24 13.73 1.14
CA PRO A 173 6.27 14.74 1.38
C PRO A 173 6.75 14.75 2.84
N VAL A 174 6.24 13.84 3.68
CA VAL A 174 6.56 13.73 5.10
C VAL A 174 6.80 12.29 5.49
N VAL A 175 7.66 12.08 6.50
CA VAL A 175 7.88 10.75 7.08
C VAL A 175 6.75 10.46 8.09
N PRO A 176 5.96 9.37 7.89
CA PRO A 176 4.89 9.00 8.81
C PRO A 176 5.37 8.76 10.25
N LYS A 177 4.49 9.00 11.23
CA LYS A 177 4.80 8.82 12.66
C LYS A 177 5.36 7.43 12.98
N ARG A 178 4.73 6.37 12.45
CA ARG A 178 5.14 4.98 12.70
C ARG A 178 6.57 4.72 12.22
N VAL A 179 6.91 5.21 11.03
CA VAL A 179 8.26 5.06 10.46
C VAL A 179 9.29 5.79 11.32
N ARG A 180 8.95 6.98 11.84
CA ARG A 180 9.82 7.70 12.78
C ARG A 180 10.05 6.90 14.06
N GLU A 181 9.00 6.31 14.63
CA GLU A 181 9.11 5.47 15.82
C GLU A 181 10.00 4.23 15.57
N GLU A 182 9.88 3.59 14.40
CA GLU A 182 10.70 2.46 13.98
C GLU A 182 12.18 2.87 13.83
N LEU A 183 12.47 4.01 13.20
CA LEU A 183 13.82 4.57 13.08
C LEU A 183 14.44 4.89 14.45
N ASP A 184 13.68 5.56 15.32
CA ASP A 184 14.13 5.91 16.67
C ASP A 184 14.39 4.65 17.52
N GLY A 185 13.55 3.62 17.39
CA GLY A 185 13.75 2.33 18.06
C GLY A 185 14.95 1.56 17.54
N ALA A 186 15.08 1.43 16.22
CA ALA A 186 16.22 0.77 15.59
C ALA A 186 17.54 1.46 15.94
N LYS A 187 17.57 2.80 15.93
CA LYS A 187 18.75 3.58 16.36
C LYS A 187 19.11 3.29 17.82
N ARG A 188 18.14 3.35 18.74
CA ARG A 188 18.38 3.05 20.16
C ARG A 188 18.90 1.63 20.37
N TYR A 189 18.39 0.66 19.63
CA TYR A 189 18.85 -0.72 19.72
C TYR A 189 20.29 -0.86 19.22
N PHE A 190 20.61 -0.24 18.07
CA PHE A 190 21.96 -0.22 17.54
C PHE A 190 22.94 0.49 18.50
N ASP A 191 22.57 1.64 19.07
CA ASP A 191 23.41 2.37 20.03
C ASP A 191 23.72 1.53 21.30
N PHE A 192 22.84 0.58 21.67
CA PHE A 192 22.99 -0.27 22.85
C PHE A 192 23.66 -1.63 22.57
N LYS A 193 23.41 -2.22 21.40
CA LYS A 193 23.83 -3.59 21.05
C LYS A 193 24.84 -3.66 19.91
N GLU A 194 25.06 -2.57 19.20
CA GLU A 194 25.87 -2.50 17.97
C GLU A 194 25.41 -3.50 16.89
N ARG A 195 24.13 -3.87 16.91
CA ARG A 195 23.50 -4.82 15.97
C ARG A 195 22.17 -4.27 15.45
N CYS A 196 21.73 -4.79 14.30
CA CYS A 196 20.45 -4.41 13.71
C CYS A 196 19.30 -5.16 14.38
N ILE A 197 18.31 -4.42 14.90
CA ILE A 197 17.13 -5.01 15.55
C ILE A 197 16.31 -5.94 14.64
N PHE A 198 16.39 -5.75 13.32
CA PHE A 198 15.66 -6.58 12.35
C PHE A 198 16.48 -7.79 11.86
N CYS A 199 17.77 -7.86 12.20
CA CYS A 199 18.64 -9.01 11.87
C CYS A 199 18.86 -9.95 13.06
N ASP A 200 18.74 -9.43 14.28
CA ASP A 200 18.77 -10.19 15.53
C ASP A 200 17.48 -11.00 15.73
#